data_AF-A0A1X0RAD8-F1
#
_entry.id   AF-A0A1X0RAD8-F1
#
_cell.length_a   1.000
_cell.length_b   1.000
_cell.length_c   1.000
_cell.angle_alpha   90.00
_cell.angle_beta   90.00
_cell.angle_gamma   90.00
#
_symmetry.space_group_name_H-M   'P 1'
#
loop_
_entity.id
_entity.type
_entity.pdbx_description
1 polymer ?
#
loop_
_entity_poly.entity_id
_entity_poly.type
_entity_poly.pdbx_seq_one_letter_code
_entity_poly.pdbx_strand_id
1 'polypeptide(L)'
;MSAASPYSAEAIQIKFKEVVSRVDTELGKFKYANEFERRTGVPKSYVALGIAAIGFVMIFFNIAGQLLTNLVSWIYPAYASFKAIESPDKEDDKQWLTYWTVIGFVQTAEYFSDLLLYWFPFYYLFKTLLILWLALPQFRGAEVMYARFLRPYLLNAQIDIDKQAEKLKEKLNVFSSSKTE
;
A
#
# COMPACT_ATOMS: atom_id res chain seq x y z
N MET A 1 31.10 -0.83 32.97
CA MET A 1 30.49 0.26 32.19
C MET A 1 29.04 -0.15 31.92
N SER A 2 28.07 0.45 32.62
CA SER A 2 26.65 0.13 32.42
C SER A 2 26.21 0.67 31.07
N ALA A 3 25.75 -0.19 30.16
CA ALA A 3 25.12 0.25 28.93
C ALA A 3 23.94 1.16 29.29
N ALA A 4 23.92 2.39 28.75
CA ALA A 4 22.81 3.30 28.97
C ALA A 4 21.50 2.63 28.49
N SER A 5 20.46 2.68 29.32
CA SER A 5 19.18 2.06 28.99
C SER A 5 18.64 2.60 27.66
N PRO A 6 18.22 1.75 26.71
CA PRO A 6 17.69 2.18 25.42
C PRO A 6 16.36 2.97 25.52
N TYR A 7 15.80 3.06 26.72
CA TYR A 7 14.59 3.81 27.06
C TYR A 7 14.85 5.03 27.96
N SER A 8 16.10 5.50 28.07
CA SER A 8 16.38 6.75 28.78
C SER A 8 15.80 7.96 28.04
N ALA A 9 15.45 9.03 28.76
CA ALA A 9 14.92 10.25 28.15
C ALA A 9 15.88 10.82 27.08
N GLU A 10 17.18 10.74 27.33
CA GLU A 10 18.24 11.14 26.40
C GLU A 10 18.26 10.25 25.14
N ALA A 11 18.16 8.93 25.29
CA ALA A 11 18.12 8.00 24.16
C ALA A 11 16.87 8.23 23.29
N ILE A 12 15.73 8.52 23.90
CA ILE A 12 14.48 8.87 23.19
C ILE A 12 14.63 10.18 22.43
N GLN A 13 15.22 11.21 23.05
CA GLN A 13 15.48 12.49 22.40
C GLN A 13 16.43 12.35 21.21
N ILE A 14 17.46 11.51 21.32
CA ILE A 14 18.40 11.23 20.22
C ILE A 14 17.68 10.56 19.06
N LYS A 15 16.92 9.48 19.31
CA LYS A 15 16.14 8.79 18.27
C LYS A 15 15.13 9.71 17.61
N PHE A 16 14.45 10.55 18.40
CA PHE A 16 13.50 11.52 17.87
C PHE A 16 14.19 12.53 16.94
N LYS A 17 15.32 13.12 17.38
CA LYS A 17 16.12 14.02 16.53
C LYS A 17 16.63 13.33 15.27
N GLU A 18 17.04 12.07 15.36
CA GLU A 18 17.46 11.28 14.21
C GLU A 18 16.31 11.10 13.20
N VAL A 19 15.11 10.75 13.67
CA VAL A 19 13.92 10.64 12.82
C VAL A 19 13.58 11.97 12.17
N VAL A 20 13.55 13.07 12.94
CA VAL A 20 13.29 14.42 12.42
C VAL A 20 14.32 14.79 11.36
N SER A 21 15.61 14.58 11.62
CA SER A 21 16.69 14.88 10.69
C SER A 21 16.62 14.04 9.42
N ARG A 22 16.25 12.75 9.53
CA ARG A 22 16.10 11.87 8.37
C ARG A 22 14.93 12.32 7.49
N VAL A 23 13.78 12.62 8.10
CA VAL A 23 12.62 13.16 7.40
C VAL A 23 12.97 14.50 6.75
N ASP A 24 13.70 15.37 7.44
CA ASP A 24 14.13 16.66 6.89
C ASP A 24 15.02 16.49 5.66
N THR A 25 15.99 15.58 5.74
CA THR A 25 16.91 15.28 4.64
C THR A 25 16.19 14.72 3.43
N GLU A 26 15.26 13.78 3.63
CA GLU A 26 14.45 13.20 2.56
C GLU A 26 13.51 14.22 1.93
N LEU A 27 12.84 15.03 2.75
CA LEU A 27 11.97 16.10 2.26
C LEU A 27 12.76 17.21 1.55
N GLY A 28 14.01 17.44 1.94
CA GLY A 28 14.92 18.40 1.31
C GLY A 28 15.20 18.11 -0.16
N LYS A 29 14.98 16.87 -0.63
CA LYS A 29 15.08 16.50 -2.04
C LYS A 29 13.95 17.09 -2.88
N PHE A 30 12.85 17.52 -2.27
CA PHE A 30 11.67 18.05 -2.96
C PHE A 30 11.62 19.57 -2.93
N LYS A 31 11.61 20.19 -4.12
CA LYS A 31 11.55 21.65 -4.30
C LYS A 31 10.38 22.30 -3.54
N TYR A 32 9.20 21.69 -3.56
CA TYR A 32 8.01 22.23 -2.92
C TYR A 32 8.10 22.23 -1.39
N ALA A 33 8.76 21.23 -0.80
CA ALA A 33 8.94 21.18 0.66
C ALA A 33 9.88 22.31 1.13
N ASN A 34 10.97 22.56 0.39
CA ASN A 34 11.89 23.65 0.70
C ASN A 34 11.26 25.03 0.48
N GLU A 35 10.46 25.19 -0.57
CA GLU A 35 9.73 26.45 -0.82
C GLU A 35 8.69 26.72 0.27
N PHE A 36 8.02 25.67 0.77
CA PHE A 36 7.06 25.78 1.86
C PHE A 36 7.74 26.19 3.18
N GLU A 37 8.85 25.55 3.53
CA GLU A 37 9.66 25.90 4.70
C GLU A 37 10.14 27.35 4.61
N ARG A 38 10.62 27.78 3.42
CA ARG A 38 11.06 29.16 3.19
C ARG A 38 9.94 30.19 3.38
N ARG A 39 8.70 29.86 3.00
CA ARG A 39 7.55 30.77 3.10
C ARG A 39 6.96 30.85 4.50
N THR A 40 6.90 29.72 5.19
CA THR A 40 6.22 29.62 6.50
C THR A 40 7.18 29.78 7.67
N GLY A 41 8.49 29.58 7.46
CA GLY A 41 9.50 29.55 8.52
C GLY A 41 9.44 28.31 9.41
N VAL A 42 8.53 27.37 9.13
CA VAL A 42 8.38 26.13 9.90
C VAL A 42 9.16 25.01 9.22
N PRO A 43 9.98 24.22 9.95
CA PRO A 43 10.74 23.15 9.32
C PRO A 43 9.81 22.08 8.72
N LYS A 44 10.08 21.72 7.46
CA LYS A 44 9.28 20.76 6.68
C LYS A 44 9.11 19.40 7.37
N SER A 45 10.12 18.97 8.14
CA SER A 45 10.08 17.73 8.92
C SER A 45 9.00 17.72 10.00
N TYR A 46 8.86 18.80 10.78
CA TYR A 46 7.79 18.90 11.78
C TYR A 46 6.40 18.93 11.16
N VAL A 47 6.26 19.61 10.01
CA VAL A 47 5.00 19.65 9.27
C VAL A 47 4.60 18.25 8.80
N ALA A 48 5.53 17.51 8.19
CA ALA A 48 5.27 16.15 7.74
C ALA A 48 4.94 15.19 8.90
N LEU A 49 5.68 15.27 10.00
CA LEU A 49 5.39 14.48 11.21
C LEU A 49 4.03 14.86 11.82
N GLY A 50 3.68 16.13 11.82
CA GLY A 50 2.37 16.62 12.28
C GLY A 50 1.23 16.07 11.42
N ILE A 51 1.35 16.13 10.09
CA ILE A 51 0.37 15.55 9.16
C ILE A 51 0.24 14.04 9.38
N ALA A 52 1.37 13.33 9.52
CA ALA A 52 1.35 11.89 9.80
C ALA A 52 0.68 11.56 11.15
N ALA A 53 0.96 12.33 12.19
CA ALA A 53 0.34 12.16 13.51
C ALA A 53 -1.17 12.45 13.47
N ILE A 54 -1.59 13.52 12.80
CA ILE A 54 -3.01 13.86 12.60
C ILE A 54 -3.72 12.73 11.84
N GLY A 55 -3.12 12.25 10.74
CA GLY A 55 -3.64 11.13 9.97
C GLY A 55 -3.78 9.86 10.81
N PHE A 56 -2.75 9.53 11.61
CA PHE A 56 -2.81 8.41 12.55
C PHE A 56 -3.95 8.55 13.56
N VAL A 57 -4.11 9.73 14.18
CA VAL A 57 -5.20 10.00 15.12
C VAL A 57 -6.57 9.86 14.44
N MET A 58 -6.73 10.40 13.23
CA MET A 58 -7.97 10.29 12.45
C MET A 58 -8.33 8.84 12.11
N ILE A 59 -7.33 8.00 11.83
CA ILE A 59 -7.51 6.57 11.58
C ILE A 59 -7.81 5.82 12.88
N PHE A 60 -7.08 6.12 13.94
CA PHE A 60 -7.22 5.48 15.26
C PHE A 60 -8.61 5.68 15.84
N PHE A 61 -9.15 6.90 15.75
CA PHE A 61 -10.52 7.23 16.20
C PHE A 61 -11.58 7.01 15.12
N ASN A 62 -11.20 6.46 13.96
CA ASN A 62 -12.10 6.19 12.83
C ASN A 62 -12.92 7.41 12.35
N ILE A 63 -12.36 8.63 12.48
CA ILE A 63 -13.02 9.87 12.02
C ILE A 63 -12.93 9.98 10.49
N ALA A 64 -11.77 9.61 9.92
CA ALA A 64 -11.51 9.61 8.48
C ALA A 64 -10.77 8.34 8.04
N GLY A 65 -10.86 7.27 8.82
CA GLY A 65 -10.11 6.03 8.62
C GLY A 65 -10.29 5.45 7.22
N GLN A 66 -11.54 5.28 6.79
CA GLN A 66 -11.86 4.73 5.46
C GLN A 66 -11.29 5.59 4.31
N LEU A 67 -11.47 6.91 4.37
CA LEU A 67 -10.98 7.82 3.34
C LEU A 67 -9.46 7.76 3.23
N LEU A 68 -8.76 7.92 4.36
CA LEU A 68 -7.30 7.93 4.40
C LEU A 68 -6.72 6.58 3.96
N THR A 69 -7.33 5.48 4.41
CA THR A 69 -6.94 4.12 4.01
C THR A 69 -7.10 3.95 2.49
N ASN A 70 -8.23 4.37 1.92
CA ASN A 70 -8.47 4.26 0.48
C ASN A 70 -7.48 5.10 -0.33
N LEU A 71 -7.16 6.32 0.11
CA LEU A 71 -6.16 7.15 -0.57
C LEU A 71 -4.80 6.45 -0.63
N VAL A 72 -4.37 5.84 0.48
CA VAL A 72 -3.12 5.07 0.53
C VAL A 72 -3.20 3.79 -0.31
N SER A 73 -4.36 3.12 -0.33
CA SER A 73 -4.55 1.85 -1.04
C SER A 73 -4.59 2.04 -2.56
N TRP A 74 -5.17 3.14 -3.03
CA TRP A 74 -5.49 3.33 -4.43
C TRP A 74 -4.63 4.40 -5.09
N ILE A 75 -4.53 5.59 -4.48
CA ILE A 75 -3.91 6.75 -5.14
C ILE A 75 -2.38 6.65 -5.15
N TYR A 76 -1.77 6.31 -4.01
CA TYR A 76 -0.31 6.17 -3.95
C TYR A 76 0.23 5.10 -4.92
N PRO A 77 -0.29 3.85 -4.91
CA PRO A 77 0.14 2.81 -5.84
C PRO A 77 -0.19 3.13 -7.29
N ALA A 78 -1.30 3.81 -7.57
CA ALA A 78 -1.63 4.23 -8.94
C ALA A 78 -0.59 5.22 -9.49
N TYR A 79 -0.22 6.24 -8.71
CA TYR A 79 0.83 7.17 -9.12
C TYR A 79 2.19 6.47 -9.25
N ALA A 80 2.52 5.56 -8.33
CA ALA A 80 3.76 4.82 -8.41
C ALA A 80 3.80 3.85 -9.62
N SER A 81 2.67 3.23 -9.96
CA SER A 81 2.51 2.42 -11.18
C SER A 81 2.68 3.27 -12.43
N PHE A 82 2.11 4.48 -12.48
CA PHE A 82 2.33 5.42 -13.59
C PHE A 82 3.82 5.72 -13.78
N LYS A 83 4.55 6.01 -12.69
CA LYS A 83 5.99 6.22 -12.78
C LYS A 83 6.76 4.98 -13.23
N ALA A 84 6.34 3.78 -12.82
CA ALA A 84 6.95 2.53 -13.26
C ALA A 84 6.74 2.28 -14.75
N ILE A 85 5.52 2.52 -15.25
CA ILE A 85 5.18 2.40 -16.69
C ILE A 85 6.06 3.29 -17.57
N GLU A 86 6.32 4.51 -17.12
CA GLU A 86 7.17 5.48 -17.82
C GLU A 86 8.68 5.23 -17.61
N SER A 87 9.05 4.33 -16.69
CA SER A 87 10.44 3.97 -16.42
C SER A 87 10.95 2.94 -17.45
N PRO A 88 12.22 3.02 -17.87
CA PRO A 88 12.84 1.95 -18.66
C PRO A 88 13.07 0.67 -17.85
N ASP A 89 13.07 0.75 -16.51
CA ASP A 89 13.25 -0.39 -15.62
C ASP A 89 11.96 -1.19 -15.46
N LYS A 90 12.04 -2.51 -15.69
CA LYS A 90 10.92 -3.47 -15.61
C LYS A 90 10.78 -4.13 -14.25
N GLU A 91 11.73 -3.96 -13.34
CA GLU A 91 11.59 -4.54 -11.99
C GLU A 91 10.47 -3.86 -11.19
N ASP A 92 10.31 -2.54 -11.37
CA ASP A 92 9.25 -1.76 -10.72
C ASP A 92 7.85 -2.20 -11.17
N ASP A 93 7.68 -2.56 -12.45
CA ASP A 93 6.42 -3.06 -13.01
C ASP A 93 5.94 -4.30 -12.25
N LYS A 94 6.86 -5.24 -11.98
CA LYS A 94 6.55 -6.49 -11.26
C LYS A 94 6.05 -6.21 -9.84
N GLN A 95 6.65 -5.24 -9.15
CA GLN A 95 6.24 -4.88 -7.79
C GLN A 95 4.79 -4.39 -7.76
N TRP A 96 4.42 -3.46 -8.66
CA TRP A 96 3.07 -2.90 -8.69
C TRP A 96 2.03 -3.89 -9.20
N LEU A 97 2.36 -4.74 -10.19
CA LEU A 97 1.46 -5.82 -10.62
C LEU A 97 1.22 -6.85 -9.51
N THR A 98 2.25 -7.17 -8.74
CA THR A 98 2.12 -8.05 -7.57
C THR A 98 1.23 -7.41 -6.51
N TYR A 99 1.44 -6.11 -6.23
CA TYR A 99 0.58 -5.33 -5.33
C TYR A 99 -0.88 -5.37 -5.78
N TRP A 100 -1.18 -5.04 -7.04
CA TRP A 100 -2.55 -5.03 -7.57
C TRP A 100 -3.21 -6.41 -7.54
N THR A 101 -2.43 -7.46 -7.77
CA THR A 101 -2.93 -8.84 -7.63
C THR A 101 -3.31 -9.11 -6.18
N VAL A 102 -2.42 -8.87 -5.22
CA VAL A 102 -2.65 -9.15 -3.79
C VAL A 102 -3.78 -8.28 -3.23
N ILE A 103 -3.78 -6.98 -3.52
CA ILE A 103 -4.80 -6.06 -3.01
C ILE A 103 -6.19 -6.43 -3.53
N GLY A 104 -6.32 -6.96 -4.76
CA GLY A 104 -7.58 -7.48 -5.28
C GLY A 104 -8.17 -8.57 -4.38
N PHE A 105 -7.38 -9.61 -4.07
CA PHE A 105 -7.81 -10.69 -3.16
C PHE A 105 -8.07 -10.21 -1.74
N VAL A 106 -7.19 -9.36 -1.21
CA VAL A 106 -7.35 -8.78 0.13
C VAL A 106 -8.64 -7.98 0.19
N GLN A 107 -8.93 -7.14 -0.81
CA GLN A 107 -10.15 -6.32 -0.83
C GLN A 107 -11.42 -7.15 -0.99
N THR A 108 -11.37 -8.26 -1.74
CA THR A 108 -12.48 -9.22 -1.79
C THR A 108 -12.75 -9.85 -0.43
N ALA A 109 -11.71 -10.32 0.27
CA ALA A 109 -11.86 -10.85 1.63
C ALA A 109 -12.36 -9.76 2.60
N GLU A 110 -11.84 -8.55 2.43
CA GLU A 110 -12.15 -7.41 3.28
C GLU A 110 -13.60 -6.96 3.19
N TYR A 111 -14.25 -7.11 2.02
CA TYR A 111 -15.68 -6.86 1.90
C TYR A 111 -16.51 -7.70 2.89
N PHE A 112 -16.10 -8.96 3.13
CA PHE A 112 -16.73 -9.81 4.13
C PHE A 112 -16.28 -9.44 5.56
N SER A 113 -15.01 -9.07 5.75
CA SER A 113 -14.50 -8.59 7.04
C SER A 113 -15.22 -7.34 7.51
N ASP A 114 -15.48 -6.37 6.62
CA ASP A 114 -16.19 -5.13 6.95
C ASP A 114 -17.60 -5.46 7.48
N LEU A 115 -18.29 -6.46 6.92
CA LEU A 115 -19.61 -6.88 7.38
C LEU A 115 -19.57 -7.52 8.79
N LEU A 116 -18.52 -8.29 9.09
CA LEU A 116 -18.42 -9.05 10.34
C LEU A 116 -17.76 -8.27 11.49
N LEU A 117 -16.85 -7.35 11.16
CA LEU A 117 -15.94 -6.67 12.09
C LEU A 117 -16.20 -5.16 12.21
N TYR A 118 -17.28 -4.62 11.61
CA TYR A 118 -17.58 -3.17 11.69
C TYR A 118 -17.66 -2.63 13.13
N TRP A 119 -18.06 -3.47 14.09
CA TRP A 119 -18.22 -3.11 15.50
C TRP A 119 -16.91 -3.27 16.31
N PHE A 120 -15.88 -3.92 15.75
CA PHE A 120 -14.63 -4.18 16.44
C PHE A 120 -13.77 -2.90 16.51
N PRO A 121 -13.35 -2.46 17.72
CA PRO A 121 -12.54 -1.26 17.85
C PRO A 121 -11.16 -1.44 17.18
N PHE A 122 -10.62 -0.36 16.62
CA PHE A 122 -9.32 -0.35 15.91
C PHE A 122 -9.23 -1.18 14.63
N TYR A 123 -10.34 -1.73 14.13
CA TYR A 123 -10.34 -2.48 12.87
C TYR A 123 -9.71 -1.70 11.69
N TYR A 124 -10.11 -0.44 11.50
CA TYR A 124 -9.54 0.42 10.45
C TYR A 124 -8.05 0.70 10.63
N LEU A 125 -7.55 0.71 11.87
CA LEU A 125 -6.11 0.85 12.13
C LEU A 125 -5.36 -0.38 11.61
N PHE A 126 -5.81 -1.59 11.97
CA PHE A 126 -5.19 -2.83 11.49
C PHE A 126 -5.28 -2.96 9.97
N LYS A 127 -6.44 -2.62 9.38
CA LYS A 127 -6.64 -2.55 7.93
C LYS A 127 -5.63 -1.62 7.27
N THR A 128 -5.48 -0.40 7.78
CA THR A 128 -4.52 0.57 7.24
C THR A 128 -3.09 0.03 7.34
N LEU A 129 -2.71 -0.55 8.47
CA LEU A 129 -1.36 -1.09 8.68
C LEU A 129 -1.07 -2.24 7.72
N LEU A 130 -2.03 -3.13 7.50
CA LEU A 130 -1.90 -4.22 6.52
C LEU A 130 -1.67 -3.65 5.13
N ILE A 131 -2.48 -2.67 4.71
CA ILE A 131 -2.36 -2.05 3.38
C ILE A 131 -1.04 -1.30 3.23
N LEU A 132 -0.61 -0.54 4.25
CA LEU A 132 0.69 0.14 4.24
C LEU A 132 1.84 -0.86 4.09
N TRP A 133 1.76 -2.01 4.76
CA TRP A 133 2.76 -3.06 4.63
C TRP A 133 2.79 -3.68 3.23
N LEU A 134 1.64 -3.79 2.55
CA LEU A 134 1.56 -4.24 1.16
C LEU A 134 2.07 -3.20 0.16
N ALA A 135 1.70 -1.93 0.36
CA ALA A 135 1.96 -0.84 -0.58
C ALA A 135 3.40 -0.32 -0.51
N LEU A 136 4.03 -0.33 0.66
CA LEU A 136 5.37 0.22 0.83
C LEU A 136 6.43 -0.77 0.30
N PRO A 137 7.23 -0.37 -0.72
CA PRO A 137 8.20 -1.26 -1.36
C PRO A 137 9.30 -1.74 -0.40
N GLN A 138 9.61 -0.96 0.63
CA GLN A 138 10.61 -1.29 1.66
C GLN A 138 10.30 -2.61 2.40
N PHE A 139 9.03 -2.96 2.57
CA PHE A 139 8.63 -4.16 3.31
C PHE A 139 8.41 -5.38 2.43
N ARG A 140 8.29 -5.18 1.09
CA ARG A 140 7.98 -6.24 0.11
C ARG A 140 6.79 -7.11 0.53
N GLY A 141 5.81 -6.54 1.25
CA GLY A 141 4.70 -7.29 1.83
C GLY A 141 3.82 -7.96 0.79
N ALA A 142 3.55 -7.26 -0.33
CA ALA A 142 2.82 -7.83 -1.46
C ALA A 142 3.52 -9.06 -2.05
N GLU A 143 4.84 -9.02 -2.22
CA GLU A 143 5.59 -10.17 -2.74
C GLU A 143 5.54 -11.38 -1.81
N VAL A 144 5.65 -11.16 -0.50
CA VAL A 144 5.52 -12.23 0.51
C VAL A 144 4.13 -12.85 0.44
N MET A 145 3.08 -12.02 0.39
CA MET A 145 1.69 -12.49 0.30
C MET A 145 1.45 -13.26 -0.99
N TYR A 146 1.95 -12.75 -2.11
CA TYR A 146 1.83 -13.41 -3.40
C TYR A 146 2.53 -14.76 -3.39
N ALA A 147 3.81 -14.81 -3.00
CA ALA A 147 4.61 -16.01 -3.08
C ALA A 147 4.12 -17.12 -2.13
N ARG A 148 3.68 -16.76 -0.91
CA ARG A 148 3.28 -17.74 0.11
C ARG A 148 1.83 -18.17 0.02
N PHE A 149 0.93 -17.23 -0.27
CA PHE A 149 -0.51 -17.49 -0.23
C PHE A 149 -1.09 -17.58 -1.63
N LEU A 150 -0.98 -16.55 -2.48
CA LEU A 150 -1.74 -16.52 -3.73
C LEU A 150 -1.19 -17.47 -4.79
N ARG A 151 0.14 -17.49 -5.01
CA ARG A 151 0.81 -18.24 -6.08
C ARG A 151 0.43 -19.73 -6.13
N PRO A 152 0.46 -20.51 -5.03
CA PRO A 152 0.11 -21.93 -5.11
C PRO A 152 -1.36 -22.14 -5.51
N TYR A 153 -2.29 -21.33 -5.01
CA TYR A 153 -3.72 -21.48 -5.37
C TYR A 153 -4.00 -21.00 -6.79
N LEU A 154 -3.38 -19.89 -7.21
CA LEU A 154 -3.55 -19.34 -8.56
C LEU A 154 -3.01 -20.29 -9.64
N LEU A 155 -1.84 -20.89 -9.45
CA LEU A 155 -1.27 -21.82 -10.42
C LEU A 155 -2.16 -23.06 -10.60
N ASN A 156 -2.72 -23.57 -9.51
CA ASN A 156 -3.64 -24.70 -9.57
C ASN A 156 -4.96 -24.32 -10.27
N ALA A 157 -5.52 -23.15 -9.94
CA ALA A 157 -6.76 -22.67 -10.55
C ALA A 157 -6.61 -22.27 -12.02
N GLN A 158 -5.44 -21.76 -12.43
CA GLN A 158 -5.17 -21.27 -13.78
C GLN A 158 -5.45 -22.33 -14.84
N ILE A 159 -5.00 -23.57 -14.61
CA ILE A 159 -5.15 -24.68 -15.59
C ILE A 159 -6.62 -24.92 -15.92
N ASP A 160 -7.47 -24.93 -14.89
CA ASP A 160 -8.91 -25.17 -15.06
C ASP A 160 -9.61 -23.95 -15.67
N ILE A 161 -9.25 -22.74 -15.23
CA ILE A 161 -9.82 -21.48 -15.74
C ILE A 161 -9.51 -21.33 -17.23
N ASP A 162 -8.25 -21.47 -17.63
CA ASP A 162 -7.80 -21.31 -19.02
C ASP A 162 -8.49 -22.34 -19.94
N LYS A 163 -8.61 -23.59 -19.47
CA LYS A 163 -9.33 -24.65 -20.19
C LYS A 163 -10.81 -24.34 -20.37
N GLN A 164 -11.47 -23.75 -19.38
CA GLN A 164 -12.88 -23.35 -19.50
C GLN A 164 -13.05 -22.14 -20.41
N ALA A 165 -12.12 -21.17 -20.35
CA ALA A 165 -12.13 -19.99 -21.20
C ALA A 165 -11.98 -20.36 -22.69
N GLU A 166 -11.06 -21.25 -23.03
CA GLU A 166 -10.89 -21.73 -24.41
C GLU A 166 -12.13 -22.49 -24.91
N LYS A 167 -12.71 -23.39 -24.10
CA LYS A 167 -13.98 -24.07 -24.44
C LYS A 167 -15.12 -23.08 -24.69
N LEU A 168 -15.20 -22.00 -23.91
CA LEU A 168 -16.22 -20.98 -24.09
C LEU A 168 -15.99 -20.23 -25.41
N LYS A 169 -14.74 -19.86 -25.71
CA LYS A 169 -14.36 -19.19 -26.95
C LYS A 169 -14.67 -20.04 -28.19
N GLU A 170 -14.37 -21.33 -28.15
CA GLU A 170 -14.73 -22.28 -29.21
C GLU A 170 -16.24 -22.34 -29.44
N LYS A 171 -17.03 -22.46 -28.37
CA LYS A 171 -18.51 -22.45 -28.47
C LYS A 171 -19.06 -21.15 -29.04
N LEU A 172 -18.50 -20.00 -28.63
CA LEU A 172 -18.89 -18.70 -29.15
C LEU A 172 -18.56 -18.55 -30.64
N ASN A 173 -17.39 -19.03 -31.07
CA ASN A 173 -17.00 -19.02 -32.47
C ASN A 173 -17.96 -19.87 -33.31
N VAL A 174 -18.25 -21.11 -32.91
CA VAL A 174 -19.22 -21.98 -33.59
C VAL A 174 -20.60 -21.31 -33.69
N PHE A 175 -21.08 -20.72 -32.60
CA PHE A 175 -22.37 -20.03 -32.57
C PHE A 175 -22.40 -18.78 -33.47
N SER A 176 -21.30 -18.02 -33.54
CA SER A 176 -21.19 -16.87 -34.44
C SER A 176 -21.16 -17.29 -35.91
N SER A 177 -20.45 -18.38 -36.25
CA SER A 177 -20.41 -18.93 -37.60
C SER A 177 -21.76 -19.51 -38.01
N SER A 178 -22.49 -20.18 -37.13
CA SER A 178 -23.82 -20.74 -37.43
C SER A 178 -24.93 -19.70 -37.59
N LYS A 179 -24.70 -18.44 -37.20
CA LYS A 179 -25.64 -17.33 -37.37
C LYS A 179 -25.35 -16.48 -38.61
N THR A 180 -24.21 -16.70 -39.26
CA THR A 180 -23.76 -15.91 -40.42
C THR A 180 -24.03 -16.66 -41.74
N GLU A 181 -24.37 -17.95 -41.69
CA GLU A 181 -25.05 -18.72 -42.76
C GLU A 181 -26.57 -18.60 -42.65
#